data_AF-A0A699YGH4-F1
#
_entry.id   AF-A0A699YGH4-F1
#
_cell.length_a   1.000
_cell.length_b   1.000
_cell.length_c   1.000
_cell.angle_alpha   90.00
_cell.angle_beta   90.00
_cell.angle_gamma   90.00
#
_symmetry.space_group_name_H-M   'P 1'
#
loop_
_entity.id
_entity.type
_entity.pdbx_description
1 polymer ?
#
loop_
_entity_poly.entity_id
_entity_poly.type
_entity_poly.pdbx_seq_one_letter_code
_entity_poly.pdbx_strand_id
1 'polypeptide(L)'
;MVACLPHAAGWHSLRALHRLALELPLNPLGPPAFVFDIDGVLIRGKCVLDSAKTAMAELCPSGTWRFPTVFMTNGGGVTEAHKAQQLSSWLQVPVAEEQELGQRPVLVAGRGNVLQVAAGYGFTRLVSSEQLAAAMPTAVPFLPPLPAPLPGSCPVRDLGLGTEAAPIEAVLVMSDPSNWYVDLQLITDVLASGGVPGRPESQDPASPPCRLCFSNPDLLWANAFPRNRFGQVGGSSSIHP
;
A
#
# COMPACT_ATOMS: atom_id res chain seq x y z
N MET A 1 -6.35 -0.84 -3.39
CA MET A 1 -7.41 -1.86 -3.33
C MET A 1 -8.73 -1.13 -3.52
N VAL A 2 -9.59 -1.59 -4.44
CA VAL A 2 -10.85 -0.89 -4.76
C VAL A 2 -11.99 -1.84 -4.46
N ALA A 3 -12.93 -1.47 -3.59
CA ALA A 3 -14.00 -2.36 -3.13
C ALA A 3 -15.38 -1.86 -3.57
N CYS A 4 -16.32 -2.78 -3.67
CA CYS A 4 -17.70 -2.55 -4.07
C CYS A 4 -18.61 -3.28 -3.08
N LEU A 5 -19.24 -2.51 -2.19
CA LEU A 5 -20.15 -3.01 -1.17
C LEU A 5 -21.51 -2.31 -1.26
N PRO A 6 -22.62 -3.03 -1.05
CA PRO A 6 -23.93 -2.40 -0.89
C PRO A 6 -23.95 -1.55 0.39
N HIS A 7 -24.63 -0.40 0.29
CA HIS A 7 -24.65 0.69 1.26
C HIS A 7 -25.47 0.32 2.54
N ALA A 8 -25.08 -0.71 3.27
CA ALA A 8 -25.67 -1.09 4.56
C ALA A 8 -24.84 -2.15 5.31
N ALA A 9 -23.57 -1.87 5.63
CA ALA A 9 -22.84 -2.58 6.68
C ALA A 9 -21.53 -1.85 6.99
N GLY A 10 -21.55 -0.93 7.95
CA GLY A 10 -20.31 -0.37 8.48
C GLY A 10 -19.66 -1.38 9.42
N TRP A 11 -18.54 -2.01 9.05
CA TRP A 11 -17.69 -2.77 9.98
C TRP A 11 -16.20 -2.74 9.61
N HIS A 12 -15.40 -2.42 10.63
CA HIS A 12 -13.95 -2.55 10.88
C HIS A 12 -13.01 -3.09 9.79
N SER A 13 -12.01 -2.25 9.50
CA SER A 13 -11.01 -2.39 8.44
C SER A 13 -9.99 -3.53 8.62
N LEU A 14 -9.76 -4.22 7.50
CA LEU A 14 -8.56 -4.96 7.02
C LEU A 14 -7.88 -6.03 7.88
N ARG A 15 -7.91 -5.96 9.21
CA ARG A 15 -7.56 -7.11 10.07
C ARG A 15 -8.59 -8.23 9.95
N ALA A 16 -9.83 -7.91 9.58
CA ALA A 16 -10.88 -8.87 9.32
C ALA A 16 -10.52 -9.79 8.15
N LEU A 17 -10.10 -9.27 6.98
CA LEU A 17 -9.87 -10.09 5.79
C LEU A 17 -8.68 -11.07 5.91
N HIS A 18 -7.60 -10.65 6.59
CA HIS A 18 -6.41 -11.52 6.73
C HIS A 18 -6.58 -12.58 7.85
N ARG A 19 -7.29 -12.29 8.95
CA ARG A 19 -7.69 -13.32 9.93
C ARG A 19 -8.85 -14.19 9.43
N LEU A 20 -9.79 -13.63 8.65
CA LEU A 20 -10.89 -14.41 8.06
C LEU A 20 -10.36 -15.49 7.09
N ALA A 21 -9.33 -15.18 6.31
CA ALA A 21 -8.81 -16.11 5.30
C ALA A 21 -8.00 -17.28 5.89
N LEU A 22 -7.44 -17.11 7.09
CA LEU A 22 -6.52 -18.09 7.69
C LEU A 22 -7.11 -18.84 8.89
N GLU A 23 -8.14 -18.30 9.57
CA GLU A 23 -8.68 -18.90 10.81
C GLU A 23 -10.21 -19.05 10.85
N LEU A 24 -10.96 -18.71 9.79
CA LEU A 24 -12.38 -19.08 9.77
C LEU A 24 -12.53 -20.57 9.42
N PRO A 25 -13.36 -21.33 10.14
CA PRO A 25 -14.05 -22.42 9.47
C PRO A 25 -14.80 -21.77 8.31
N LEU A 26 -14.52 -22.19 7.06
CA LEU A 26 -15.29 -21.80 5.88
C LEU A 26 -16.75 -21.76 6.33
N ASN A 27 -17.40 -20.60 6.27
CA ASN A 27 -18.81 -20.50 6.59
C ASN A 27 -19.56 -20.79 5.29
N PRO A 28 -19.97 -22.05 5.00
CA PRO A 28 -20.61 -22.39 3.74
C PRO A 28 -21.99 -21.74 3.56
N LEU A 29 -22.47 -20.95 4.53
CA LEU A 29 -23.79 -20.33 4.55
C LEU A 29 -23.77 -18.80 4.32
N GLY A 30 -22.60 -18.15 4.27
CA GLY A 30 -22.51 -16.71 3.95
C GLY A 30 -22.57 -16.47 2.43
N PRO A 31 -23.06 -15.31 1.95
CA PRO A 31 -23.02 -14.99 0.53
C PRO A 31 -21.55 -14.95 0.05
N PRO A 32 -21.25 -15.49 -1.14
CA PRO A 32 -19.89 -15.47 -1.68
C PRO A 32 -19.40 -14.03 -1.90
N ALA A 33 -18.08 -13.85 -1.86
CA ALA A 33 -17.40 -12.60 -2.19
C ALA A 33 -16.37 -12.85 -3.29
N PHE A 34 -16.12 -11.84 -4.12
CA PHE A 34 -15.20 -11.94 -5.25
C PHE A 34 -14.02 -10.99 -5.08
N VAL A 35 -12.82 -11.49 -5.38
CA VAL A 35 -11.61 -10.67 -5.44
C VAL A 35 -10.97 -10.90 -6.81
N PHE A 36 -10.89 -9.85 -7.62
CA PHE A 36 -10.32 -9.91 -8.94
C PHE A 36 -8.96 -9.25 -8.96
N ASP A 37 -7.94 -9.99 -9.40
CA ASP A 37 -6.76 -9.36 -9.98
C ASP A 37 -7.19 -8.58 -11.24
N ILE A 38 -6.52 -7.49 -11.56
CA ILE A 38 -6.83 -6.66 -12.73
C ILE A 38 -5.95 -7.09 -13.91
N ASP A 39 -4.65 -7.20 -13.68
CA ASP A 39 -3.65 -7.41 -14.73
C ASP A 39 -3.60 -8.89 -15.12
N GLY A 40 -3.89 -9.20 -16.38
CA GLY A 40 -3.97 -10.58 -16.88
C GLY A 40 -5.31 -11.29 -16.64
N VAL A 41 -6.15 -10.79 -15.72
CA VAL A 41 -7.47 -11.36 -15.40
C VAL A 41 -8.63 -10.55 -15.98
N LEU A 42 -8.66 -9.24 -15.73
CA LEU A 42 -9.69 -8.35 -16.30
C LEU A 42 -9.19 -7.64 -17.56
N ILE A 43 -7.87 -7.42 -17.63
CA ILE A 43 -7.23 -6.56 -18.64
C ILE A 43 -5.94 -7.22 -19.12
N ARG A 44 -5.63 -7.09 -20.41
CA ARG A 44 -4.29 -7.38 -20.95
C ARG A 44 -3.72 -6.14 -21.65
N GLY A 45 -2.69 -5.54 -21.07
CA GLY A 45 -2.12 -4.28 -21.56
C GLY A 45 -3.11 -3.13 -21.38
N LYS A 46 -3.58 -2.54 -22.50
CA LYS A 46 -4.61 -1.50 -22.50
C LYS A 46 -6.00 -2.00 -22.90
N CYS A 47 -6.15 -3.30 -23.12
CA CYS A 47 -7.37 -3.92 -23.63
C CYS A 47 -8.11 -4.66 -22.52
N VAL A 48 -9.37 -4.30 -22.28
CA VAL A 48 -10.28 -5.02 -21.38
C VAL A 48 -10.71 -6.32 -22.04
N LEU A 49 -10.71 -7.43 -21.31
CA LEU A 49 -11.16 -8.72 -21.83
C LEU A 49 -12.70 -8.74 -21.90
N ASP A 50 -13.26 -9.26 -22.99
CA ASP A 50 -14.73 -9.35 -23.14
C ASP A 50 -15.36 -10.23 -22.05
N SER A 51 -14.67 -11.30 -21.65
CA SER A 51 -15.06 -12.15 -20.53
C SER A 51 -15.15 -11.39 -19.20
N ALA A 52 -14.33 -10.35 -19.01
CA ALA A 52 -14.38 -9.51 -17.82
C ALA A 52 -15.69 -8.71 -17.79
N LYS A 53 -16.07 -8.08 -18.92
CA LYS A 53 -17.33 -7.33 -19.01
C LYS A 53 -18.54 -8.23 -18.78
N THR A 54 -18.56 -9.42 -19.36
CA THR A 54 -19.64 -10.40 -19.14
C THR A 54 -19.73 -10.78 -17.67
N ALA A 55 -18.60 -11.10 -17.02
CA ALA A 55 -18.58 -11.43 -15.59
C ALA A 55 -19.06 -10.27 -14.71
N MET A 56 -18.65 -9.03 -15.03
CA MET A 56 -19.07 -7.84 -14.28
C MET A 56 -20.56 -7.54 -14.45
N ALA A 57 -21.11 -7.73 -15.64
CA ALA A 57 -22.55 -7.57 -15.89
C ALA A 57 -23.39 -8.60 -15.12
N GLU A 58 -22.90 -9.84 -14.96
CA GLU A 58 -23.57 -10.86 -14.14
C GLU A 58 -23.51 -10.55 -12.65
N LEU A 59 -22.41 -9.97 -12.18
CA LEU A 59 -22.21 -9.60 -10.77
C LEU A 59 -22.88 -8.26 -10.42
N CYS A 60 -23.11 -7.38 -11.40
CA CYS A 60 -23.63 -6.02 -11.22
C CYS A 60 -24.62 -5.62 -12.34
N PRO A 61 -25.74 -6.36 -12.53
CA PRO A 61 -26.61 -6.21 -13.71
C PRO A 61 -27.36 -4.88 -13.80
N SER A 62 -27.57 -4.20 -12.67
CA SER A 62 -28.31 -2.94 -12.58
C SER A 62 -27.48 -1.82 -11.94
N GLY A 63 -26.15 -1.92 -12.00
CA GLY A 63 -25.26 -1.02 -11.28
C GLY A 63 -25.27 -1.22 -9.76
N THR A 64 -25.89 -2.31 -9.27
CA THR A 64 -25.83 -2.73 -7.87
C THR A 64 -25.17 -4.10 -7.80
N TRP A 65 -24.13 -4.20 -6.98
CA TRP A 65 -23.37 -5.43 -6.79
C TRP A 65 -24.19 -6.48 -6.05
N ARG A 66 -24.32 -7.67 -6.65
CA ARG A 66 -24.98 -8.84 -6.02
C ARG A 66 -24.16 -9.41 -4.87
N PHE A 67 -22.85 -9.27 -4.94
CA PHE A 67 -21.89 -9.82 -3.99
C PHE A 67 -20.80 -8.79 -3.69
N PRO A 68 -20.26 -8.78 -2.46
CA PRO A 68 -19.05 -8.03 -2.14
C PRO A 68 -17.96 -8.32 -3.18
N THR A 69 -17.45 -7.28 -3.83
CA THR A 69 -16.45 -7.42 -4.90
C THR A 69 -15.28 -6.49 -4.65
N VAL A 70 -14.06 -6.99 -4.76
CA VAL A 70 -12.82 -6.22 -4.60
C VAL A 70 -11.93 -6.38 -5.82
N PHE A 71 -11.35 -5.28 -6.29
CA PHE A 71 -10.34 -5.25 -7.33
C PHE A 71 -8.96 -5.01 -6.72
N MET A 72 -8.03 -5.91 -7.01
CA MET A 72 -6.63 -5.87 -6.61
C MET A 72 -5.74 -5.78 -7.84
N THR A 73 -4.68 -4.99 -7.76
CA THR A 73 -3.70 -4.83 -8.85
C THR A 73 -2.36 -4.52 -8.21
N ASN A 74 -1.30 -5.06 -8.80
CA ASN A 74 0.08 -4.71 -8.43
C ASN A 74 0.51 -3.39 -9.10
N GLY A 75 -0.29 -2.86 -10.04
CA GLY A 75 -0.02 -1.61 -10.75
C GLY A 75 -0.48 -0.37 -9.97
N GLY A 76 0.49 0.36 -9.40
CA GLY A 76 0.32 1.65 -8.72
C GLY A 76 0.62 2.89 -9.60
N GLY A 77 0.64 4.07 -8.99
CA GLY A 77 1.07 5.33 -9.63
C GLY A 77 -0.06 6.30 -10.05
N VAL A 78 -1.32 5.94 -9.79
CA VAL A 78 -2.50 6.83 -9.90
C VAL A 78 -3.34 6.68 -8.64
N THR A 79 -4.16 7.69 -8.33
CA THR A 79 -5.06 7.63 -7.16
C THR A 79 -6.16 6.60 -7.35
N GLU A 80 -6.77 6.18 -6.27
CA GLU A 80 -7.82 5.17 -6.24
C GLU A 80 -9.11 5.70 -6.81
N ALA A 81 -9.44 6.98 -6.58
CA ALA A 81 -10.48 7.69 -7.30
C ALA A 81 -10.31 7.50 -8.82
N HIS A 82 -9.10 7.77 -9.31
CA HIS A 82 -8.78 7.66 -10.73
C HIS A 82 -8.86 6.20 -11.20
N LYS A 83 -8.32 5.26 -10.42
CA LYS A 83 -8.35 3.83 -10.73
C LYS A 83 -9.79 3.29 -10.72
N ALA A 84 -10.62 3.71 -9.78
CA ALA A 84 -12.02 3.33 -9.66
C ALA A 84 -12.85 3.89 -10.83
N GLN A 85 -12.63 5.14 -11.23
CA GLN A 85 -13.23 5.72 -12.43
C GLN A 85 -12.78 4.98 -13.71
N GLN A 86 -11.48 4.68 -13.81
CA GLN A 86 -10.90 3.96 -14.93
C GLN A 86 -11.47 2.54 -15.05
N LEU A 87 -11.55 1.81 -13.94
CA LEU A 87 -12.19 0.49 -13.87
C LEU A 87 -13.67 0.56 -14.20
N SER A 88 -14.37 1.58 -13.70
CA SER A 88 -15.79 1.78 -14.01
C SER A 88 -16.01 1.96 -15.51
N SER A 89 -15.17 2.78 -16.15
CA SER A 89 -15.20 3.01 -17.59
C SER A 89 -14.86 1.76 -18.39
N TRP A 90 -13.91 0.95 -17.92
CA TRP A 90 -13.46 -0.25 -18.61
C TRP A 90 -14.44 -1.41 -18.52
N LEU A 91 -14.96 -1.63 -17.32
CA LEU A 91 -15.82 -2.76 -16.97
C LEU A 91 -17.31 -2.46 -17.13
N GLN A 92 -17.68 -1.20 -17.35
CA GLN A 92 -19.05 -0.73 -17.54
C GLN A 92 -19.95 -1.01 -16.32
N VAL A 93 -19.37 -0.94 -15.12
CA VAL A 93 -20.05 -1.12 -13.83
C VAL A 93 -19.56 -0.07 -12.83
N PRO A 94 -20.35 0.35 -11.85
CA PRO A 94 -19.91 1.33 -10.87
C PRO A 94 -18.90 0.71 -9.91
N VAL A 95 -17.69 1.25 -9.88
CA VAL A 95 -16.64 0.86 -8.94
C VAL A 95 -16.41 2.03 -7.98
N ALA A 96 -16.62 1.78 -6.68
CA ALA A 96 -16.48 2.80 -5.64
C ALA A 96 -15.03 2.91 -5.13
N GLU A 97 -14.63 4.13 -4.80
CA GLU A 97 -13.44 4.38 -4.00
C GLU A 97 -13.80 4.20 -2.52
N GLU A 98 -13.18 3.25 -1.83
CA GLU A 98 -13.46 3.00 -0.41
C GLU A 98 -12.16 3.01 0.39
N GLN A 99 -12.10 3.90 1.39
CA GLN A 99 -10.85 4.37 1.99
C GLN A 99 -11.01 4.77 3.44
N GLU A 100 -11.00 3.81 4.34
CA GLU A 100 -10.58 4.09 5.72
C GLU A 100 -9.47 3.11 6.11
N LEU A 101 -8.27 3.39 5.60
CA LEU A 101 -7.07 2.59 5.83
C LEU A 101 -6.30 2.93 7.12
N GLY A 102 -6.79 3.92 7.89
CA GLY A 102 -6.50 4.05 9.33
C GLY A 102 -5.74 5.32 9.73
N GLN A 103 -5.85 5.66 11.02
CA GLN A 103 -5.30 6.86 11.68
C GLN A 103 -3.91 6.65 12.29
N ARG A 104 -3.15 5.64 11.84
CA ARG A 104 -1.86 5.27 12.45
C ARG A 104 -0.68 5.89 11.69
N PRO A 105 0.43 6.25 12.35
CA PRO A 105 1.63 6.72 11.67
C PRO A 105 2.21 5.66 10.72
N VAL A 106 2.38 6.02 9.45
CA VAL A 106 2.94 5.14 8.41
C VAL A 106 4.09 5.84 7.69
N LEU A 107 5.22 5.14 7.58
CA LEU A 107 6.28 5.49 6.65
C LEU A 107 5.92 4.96 5.26
N VAL A 108 5.98 5.81 4.25
CA VAL A 108 5.73 5.44 2.86
C VAL A 108 7.03 5.57 2.07
N ALA A 109 7.41 4.53 1.34
CA ALA A 109 8.62 4.48 0.53
C ALA A 109 8.30 4.08 -0.92
N GLY A 110 9.15 4.52 -1.84
CA GLY A 110 9.00 4.27 -3.28
C GLY A 110 9.01 5.55 -4.12
N ARG A 111 9.16 5.37 -5.43
CA ARG A 111 9.22 6.46 -6.42
C ARG A 111 7.86 7.05 -6.79
N GLY A 112 7.89 8.33 -7.17
CA GLY A 112 6.73 9.08 -7.65
C GLY A 112 5.91 9.65 -6.49
N ASN A 113 4.63 9.93 -6.72
CA ASN A 113 3.78 10.60 -5.73
C ASN A 113 3.22 9.63 -4.67
N VAL A 114 4.03 8.73 -4.13
CA VAL A 114 3.60 7.66 -3.20
C VAL A 114 2.90 8.22 -1.97
N LEU A 115 3.35 9.37 -1.46
CA LEU A 115 2.71 10.05 -0.33
C LEU A 115 1.28 10.52 -0.66
N GLN A 116 1.08 11.07 -1.86
CA GLN A 116 -0.24 11.52 -2.32
C GLN A 116 -1.16 10.32 -2.61
N VAL A 117 -0.62 9.24 -3.17
CA VAL A 117 -1.39 8.00 -3.38
C VAL A 117 -1.79 7.40 -2.03
N ALA A 118 -0.88 7.36 -1.05
CA ALA A 118 -1.22 6.91 0.30
C ALA A 118 -2.25 7.83 1.00
N ALA A 119 -2.13 9.15 0.87
CA ALA A 119 -3.14 10.06 1.41
C ALA A 119 -4.50 9.84 0.73
N GLY A 120 -4.44 9.67 -0.59
CA GLY A 120 -5.55 9.28 -1.43
C GLY A 120 -5.93 7.81 -1.30
N TYR A 121 -5.42 7.03 -0.33
CA TYR A 121 -5.94 5.75 0.19
C TYR A 121 -6.74 5.95 1.50
N GLY A 122 -6.80 7.18 2.02
CA GLY A 122 -7.42 7.50 3.31
C GLY A 122 -6.47 7.43 4.52
N PHE A 123 -5.15 7.31 4.31
CA PHE A 123 -4.18 7.46 5.40
C PHE A 123 -3.97 8.94 5.74
N THR A 124 -4.05 9.28 7.03
CA THR A 124 -3.97 10.68 7.49
C THR A 124 -2.66 11.03 8.17
N ARG A 125 -1.88 10.03 8.63
CA ARG A 125 -0.63 10.21 9.36
C ARG A 125 0.53 9.60 8.60
N LEU A 126 0.99 10.31 7.58
CA LEU A 126 2.00 9.82 6.65
C LEU A 126 3.30 10.60 6.77
N VAL A 127 4.41 9.88 6.58
CA VAL A 127 5.73 10.44 6.35
C VAL A 127 6.36 9.71 5.16
N SER A 128 6.92 10.42 4.18
CA SER A 128 7.69 9.77 3.12
C SER A 128 9.15 9.54 3.54
N SER A 129 9.84 8.59 2.91
CA SER A 129 11.28 8.41 3.12
C SER A 129 12.08 9.66 2.78
N GLU A 130 11.68 10.46 1.79
CA GLU A 130 12.35 11.74 1.50
C GLU A 130 12.16 12.77 2.61
N GLN A 131 10.95 12.86 3.17
CA GLN A 131 10.67 13.76 4.30
C GLN A 131 11.44 13.34 5.55
N LEU A 132 11.58 12.02 5.77
CA LEU A 132 12.34 11.45 6.88
C LEU A 132 13.86 11.70 6.71
N ALA A 133 14.39 11.50 5.50
CA ALA A 133 15.77 11.82 5.14
C ALA A 133 16.10 13.30 5.36
N ALA A 134 15.21 14.20 4.95
CA ALA A 134 15.37 15.64 5.16
C ALA A 134 15.35 16.02 6.65
N ALA A 135 14.57 15.31 7.47
CA ALA A 135 14.52 15.52 8.91
C ALA A 135 15.75 14.98 9.66
N MET A 136 16.36 13.91 9.14
CA MET A 136 17.50 13.21 9.74
C MET A 136 18.64 13.02 8.73
N PRO A 137 19.32 14.10 8.30
CA PRO A 137 20.34 14.02 7.25
C PRO A 137 21.53 13.14 7.63
N THR A 138 21.82 13.00 8.92
CA THR A 138 22.89 12.12 9.43
C THR A 138 22.55 10.64 9.37
N ALA A 139 21.27 10.27 9.19
CA ALA A 139 20.87 8.88 8.98
C ALA A 139 21.25 8.38 7.57
N VAL A 140 21.39 9.30 6.60
CA VAL A 140 21.71 8.99 5.20
C VAL A 140 22.94 9.78 4.71
N PRO A 141 24.12 9.58 5.33
CA PRO A 141 25.32 10.40 5.07
C PRO A 141 25.82 10.42 3.63
N PHE A 142 25.44 9.45 2.79
CA PHE A 142 25.84 9.41 1.37
C PHE A 142 24.82 10.07 0.43
N LEU A 143 23.68 10.55 0.95
CA LEU A 143 22.76 11.37 0.18
C LEU A 143 23.40 12.76 -0.02
N PRO A 144 23.53 13.27 -1.26
CA PRO A 144 24.00 14.63 -1.48
C PRO A 144 23.14 15.62 -0.69
N PRO A 145 23.71 16.74 -0.21
CA PRO A 145 22.97 17.74 0.53
C PRO A 145 21.69 18.13 -0.22
N LEU A 146 20.55 17.88 0.42
CA LEU A 146 19.27 18.34 -0.11
C LEU A 146 19.29 19.88 -0.14
N PRO A 147 18.63 20.52 -1.12
CA PRO A 147 18.37 21.94 -1.06
C PRO A 147 17.76 22.28 0.30
N ALA A 148 18.09 23.46 0.85
CA ALA A 148 17.48 23.92 2.10
C ALA A 148 15.96 23.70 2.03
N PRO A 149 15.33 23.14 3.07
CA PRO A 149 13.91 22.82 3.02
C PRO A 149 13.15 24.09 2.61
N LEU A 150 12.30 23.97 1.59
CA LEU A 150 11.33 25.00 1.27
C LEU A 150 10.59 25.36 2.58
N PRO A 151 10.32 26.64 2.88
CA PRO A 151 9.50 26.99 4.02
C PRO A 151 8.13 26.29 3.86
N GLY A 152 7.92 25.24 4.64
CA GLY A 152 6.85 24.27 4.45
C GLY A 152 7.01 23.08 5.39
N SER A 153 5.91 22.39 5.67
CA SER A 153 5.82 21.45 6.77
C SER A 153 6.66 20.18 6.56
N CYS A 154 7.57 19.87 7.47
CA CYS A 154 8.19 18.56 7.60
C CYS A 154 7.31 17.73 8.56
N PRO A 155 6.59 16.68 8.11
CA PRO A 155 5.67 15.93 8.97
C PRO A 155 6.32 15.30 10.21
N VAL A 156 7.61 14.96 10.15
CA VAL A 156 8.39 14.52 11.31
C VAL A 156 8.48 15.63 12.36
N ARG A 157 8.70 16.87 11.94
CA ARG A 157 8.81 18.05 12.81
C ARG A 157 7.46 18.62 13.22
N ASP A 158 6.47 18.59 12.32
CA ASP A 158 5.18 19.26 12.52
C ASP A 158 4.07 18.36 13.04
N LEU A 159 4.09 17.06 12.72
CA LEU A 159 3.14 16.06 13.22
C LEU A 159 3.77 15.12 14.27
N GLY A 160 5.06 15.27 14.54
CA GLY A 160 5.80 14.47 15.53
C GLY A 160 5.88 12.98 15.20
N LEU A 161 5.69 12.58 13.93
CA LEU A 161 5.74 11.17 13.52
C LEU A 161 7.17 10.63 13.60
N GLY A 162 7.33 9.40 14.05
CA GLY A 162 8.66 8.78 14.26
C GLY A 162 9.33 9.22 15.56
N THR A 163 8.55 9.73 16.52
CA THR A 163 8.99 10.07 17.88
C THR A 163 8.36 9.13 18.91
N GLU A 164 8.82 9.17 20.15
CA GLU A 164 8.21 8.39 21.25
C GLU A 164 6.71 8.66 21.42
N ALA A 165 6.23 9.87 21.11
CA ALA A 165 4.81 10.22 21.21
C ALA A 165 3.96 9.68 20.05
N ALA A 166 4.57 9.38 18.90
CA ALA A 166 3.90 8.89 17.71
C ALA A 166 4.85 8.02 16.86
N PRO A 167 5.20 6.81 17.36
CA PRO A 167 6.09 5.91 16.63
C PRO A 167 5.45 5.47 15.32
N ILE A 168 6.28 5.23 14.31
CA ILE A 168 5.84 4.67 13.03
C ILE A 168 5.41 3.21 13.27
N GLU A 169 4.13 2.92 13.02
CA GLU A 169 3.55 1.59 13.25
C GLU A 169 3.66 0.66 12.04
N ALA A 170 3.82 1.24 10.84
CA ALA A 170 3.99 0.49 9.61
C ALA A 170 4.85 1.23 8.58
N VAL A 171 5.51 0.46 7.73
CA VAL A 171 6.25 0.86 6.54
C VAL A 171 5.52 0.28 5.34
N LEU A 172 5.11 1.13 4.40
CA LEU A 172 4.50 0.76 3.14
C LEU A 172 5.45 1.11 1.99
N VAL A 173 6.04 0.08 1.38
CA VAL A 173 6.84 0.22 0.16
C VAL A 173 5.87 0.09 -1.03
N MET A 174 5.53 1.21 -1.66
CA MET A 174 4.45 1.32 -2.67
C MET A 174 4.91 1.21 -4.12
N SER A 175 6.19 1.46 -4.36
CA SER A 175 6.83 1.24 -5.66
C SER A 175 8.34 1.06 -5.45
N ASP A 176 9.08 0.78 -6.53
CA ASP A 176 10.54 0.69 -6.45
C ASP A 176 11.15 2.00 -5.93
N PRO A 177 12.14 1.95 -5.01
CA PRO A 177 12.89 3.12 -4.56
C PRO A 177 13.50 3.94 -5.70
N SER A 178 13.42 5.27 -5.59
CA SER A 178 14.26 6.16 -6.42
C SER A 178 15.72 6.12 -5.97
N ASN A 179 15.96 5.91 -4.68
CA ASN A 179 17.29 5.77 -4.09
C ASN A 179 17.28 4.63 -3.06
N TRP A 180 17.75 3.46 -3.50
CA TRP A 180 17.77 2.24 -2.68
C TRP A 180 18.56 2.40 -1.39
N TYR A 181 19.66 3.17 -1.39
CA TYR A 181 20.43 3.40 -0.17
C TYR A 181 19.61 4.13 0.89
N VAL A 182 18.95 5.23 0.51
CA VAL A 182 18.12 6.03 1.42
C VAL A 182 16.94 5.23 1.95
N ASP A 183 16.18 4.60 1.05
CA ASP A 183 14.98 3.88 1.45
C ASP A 183 15.33 2.67 2.32
N LEU A 184 16.34 1.88 1.96
CA LEU A 184 16.74 0.73 2.77
C LEU A 184 17.27 1.15 4.15
N GLN A 185 18.09 2.20 4.23
CA GLN A 185 18.64 2.68 5.50
C GLN A 185 17.51 3.12 6.43
N LEU A 186 16.61 3.99 5.95
CA LEU A 186 15.53 4.53 6.77
C LEU A 186 14.47 3.50 7.15
N ILE A 187 14.14 2.57 6.24
CA ILE A 187 13.26 1.44 6.56
C ILE A 187 13.88 0.58 7.65
N THR A 188 15.17 0.26 7.54
CA THR A 188 15.89 -0.53 8.55
C THR A 188 15.89 0.17 9.90
N ASP A 189 16.21 1.47 9.93
CA ASP A 189 16.24 2.26 11.17
C ASP A 189 14.87 2.28 11.84
N VAL A 190 13.78 2.45 11.08
CA VAL A 190 12.40 2.41 11.60
C VAL A 190 12.04 1.03 12.16
N LEU A 191 12.39 -0.05 11.47
CA LEU A 191 12.05 -1.41 11.90
C LEU A 191 12.82 -1.81 13.16
N ALA A 192 14.13 -1.57 13.18
CA ALA A 192 15.00 -1.92 14.31
C ALA A 192 14.67 -1.13 15.58
N SER A 193 14.21 0.11 15.42
CA SER A 193 13.89 1.02 16.53
C SER A 193 12.46 0.93 17.06
N GLY A 194 11.63 0.03 16.52
CA GLY A 194 10.22 -0.04 16.90
C GLY A 194 9.42 1.20 16.49
N GLY A 195 9.79 1.86 15.39
CA GLY A 195 9.09 3.01 14.84
C GLY A 195 9.70 4.38 15.18
N VAL A 196 10.85 4.43 15.86
CA VAL A 196 11.51 5.67 16.30
C VAL A 196 12.96 5.71 15.78
N PRO A 197 13.22 6.10 14.52
CA PRO A 197 14.48 5.89 13.78
C PRO A 197 15.78 6.51 14.34
N GLY A 198 15.79 7.04 15.57
CA GLY A 198 16.99 7.41 16.33
C GLY A 198 17.16 6.65 17.65
N ARG A 199 16.23 5.75 17.97
CA ARG A 199 16.27 4.92 19.18
C ARG A 199 17.18 3.71 18.94
N PRO A 200 18.00 3.31 19.93
CA PRO A 200 18.69 2.02 19.89
C PRO A 200 17.72 0.87 19.64
N GLU A 201 18.22 -0.22 19.07
CA GLU A 201 17.42 -1.40 18.77
C GLU A 201 16.61 -1.87 19.99
N SER A 202 15.31 -2.14 19.77
CA SER A 202 14.45 -2.62 20.86
C SER A 202 14.89 -4.01 21.29
N GLN A 203 15.43 -4.14 22.50
CA GLN A 203 15.78 -5.44 23.09
C GLN A 203 14.56 -6.21 23.62
N ASP A 204 13.37 -5.61 23.61
CA ASP A 204 12.13 -6.23 24.08
C ASP A 204 11.48 -7.08 22.97
N PRO A 205 11.50 -8.42 23.07
CA PRO A 205 10.89 -9.32 22.08
C PRO A 205 9.36 -9.26 22.08
N ALA A 206 8.73 -8.68 23.12
CA ALA A 206 7.29 -8.59 23.26
C ALA A 206 6.70 -7.31 22.61
N SER A 207 7.54 -6.34 22.26
CA SER A 207 7.09 -5.11 21.60
C SER A 207 6.53 -5.45 20.21
N PRO A 208 5.30 -4.99 19.86
CA PRO A 208 4.69 -5.34 18.58
C PRO A 208 5.55 -4.80 17.43
N PRO A 209 5.96 -5.64 16.46
CA PRO A 209 6.89 -5.22 15.43
C PRO A 209 6.25 -4.16 14.54
N CYS A 210 7.02 -3.13 14.21
CA CYS A 210 6.69 -2.22 13.12
C CYS A 210 6.49 -3.05 11.85
N ARG A 211 5.35 -2.89 11.18
CA ARG A 211 4.96 -3.77 10.07
C ARG A 211 5.60 -3.32 8.78
N LEU A 212 6.28 -4.21 8.07
CA LEU A 212 6.76 -3.94 6.71
C LEU A 212 5.80 -4.55 5.68
N CYS A 213 5.33 -3.73 4.74
CA CYS A 213 4.44 -4.14 3.67
C CYS A 213 4.99 -3.71 2.31
N PHE A 214 5.13 -4.65 1.39
CA PHE A 214 5.49 -4.38 0.00
C PHE A 214 4.25 -4.49 -0.88
N SER A 215 4.08 -3.55 -1.81
CA SER A 215 2.99 -3.57 -2.78
C SER A 215 3.18 -4.58 -3.90
N ASN A 216 4.42 -4.98 -4.20
CA ASN A 216 4.75 -5.91 -5.26
C ASN A 216 5.80 -6.95 -4.78
N PRO A 217 5.48 -8.25 -4.80
CA PRO A 217 6.43 -9.31 -4.43
C PRO A 217 7.39 -9.70 -5.57
N ASP A 218 7.23 -9.15 -6.78
CA ASP A 218 7.99 -9.59 -7.95
C ASP A 218 9.50 -9.31 -7.80
N LEU A 219 10.30 -10.37 -7.86
CA LEU A 219 11.76 -10.27 -7.91
C LEU A 219 12.23 -9.77 -9.27
N LEU A 220 11.57 -10.21 -10.35
CA LEU A 220 11.96 -9.93 -11.73
C LEU A 220 10.77 -9.43 -12.52
N TRP A 221 10.98 -8.40 -13.33
CA TRP A 221 10.01 -7.90 -14.30
C TRP A 221 10.64 -7.67 -15.66
N ALA A 222 9.82 -7.71 -16.71
CA ALA A 222 10.25 -7.47 -18.09
C ALA A 222 9.97 -6.02 -18.49
N ASN A 223 10.99 -5.34 -19.02
CA ASN A 223 10.85 -4.04 -19.68
C ASN A 223 11.42 -4.12 -21.12
N ALA A 224 11.63 -2.98 -21.78
CA ALA A 224 12.17 -2.95 -23.15
C ALA A 224 13.60 -3.52 -23.29
N PHE A 225 14.31 -3.77 -22.18
CA PHE A 225 15.63 -4.39 -22.22
C PHE A 225 15.52 -5.91 -22.49
N PRO A 226 16.44 -6.53 -23.26
CA PRO A 226 16.34 -7.95 -23.63
C PRO A 226 16.42 -8.98 -22.49
N ARG A 227 16.62 -8.53 -21.24
CA ARG A 227 16.75 -9.37 -20.05
C ARG A 227 15.90 -8.78 -18.93
N ASN A 228 15.27 -9.64 -18.13
CA ASN A 228 14.50 -9.21 -16.96
C ASN A 228 15.33 -8.31 -16.04
N ARG A 229 14.68 -7.30 -15.45
CA ARG A 229 15.24 -6.37 -14.47
C ARG A 229 14.72 -6.74 -13.07
N PHE A 230 15.43 -6.32 -12.03
CA PHE A 230 14.91 -6.46 -10.67
C PHE A 230 13.66 -5.59 -10.48
N GLY A 231 12.67 -6.16 -9.80
CA GLY A 231 11.48 -5.46 -9.32
C GLY A 231 11.64 -4.98 -7.87
N GLN A 232 10.52 -4.74 -7.21
CA GLN A 232 10.47 -4.13 -5.88
C GLN A 232 11.01 -5.03 -4.76
N VAL A 233 11.01 -6.36 -5.00
CA VAL A 233 11.43 -7.42 -4.07
C VAL A 233 10.80 -7.31 -2.68
N GLY A 234 9.57 -7.81 -2.56
CA GLY A 234 8.88 -8.01 -1.28
C GLY A 234 8.56 -9.48 -1.02
N GLY A 235 9.49 -10.24 -0.47
CA GLY A 235 9.22 -11.61 -0.01
C GLY A 235 8.63 -11.59 1.40
N SER A 236 7.34 -11.91 1.54
CA SER A 236 6.76 -12.25 2.85
C SER A 236 7.23 -13.65 3.23
N SER A 237 8.46 -13.73 3.74
CA SER A 237 8.97 -14.91 4.42
C SER A 237 9.32 -14.44 5.82
N SER A 238 8.60 -14.97 6.81
CA SER A 238 8.94 -14.81 8.22
C SER A 238 10.45 -15.06 8.37
N ILE A 239 11.20 -14.00 8.60
CA ILE A 239 12.60 -14.10 9.00
C ILE A 239 12.55 -14.54 10.46
N HIS A 240 12.49 -15.85 10.67
CA HIS A 240 12.89 -16.41 11.94
C HIS A 240 14.42 -16.58 11.91
N PRO A 241 15.11 -16.21 13.01
CA PRO A 241 16.56 -16.32 13.11
C PRO A 241 17.06 -17.76 12.95
#